data_AF-A0AAN0IUF6-F1
#
_entry.id   AF-A0AAN0IUF6-F1
#
_cell.length_a   1.000
_cell.length_b   1.000
_cell.length_c   1.000
_cell.angle_alpha   90.00
_cell.angle_beta   90.00
_cell.angle_gamma   90.00
#
_symmetry.space_group_name_H-M   'P 1'
#
loop_
_entity.id
_entity.type
_entity.pdbx_description
1 polymer ?
#
loop_
_entity_poly.entity_id
_entity_poly.type
_entity_poly.pdbx_seq_one_letter_code
_entity_poly.pdbx_strand_id
1 'polypeptide(L)'
;MVVLLAIPNQIADLNLGCIPLAASIFTMLMDTILNRKYAYDRFPNTCFPFIAFEHLAPYMNLNTIEGVLLFSVFVIIGSNIFSNIPLVILIVGRISDLCDDCGPLGGLLLAWISTIAGNFTLIGSVANLIVAEKAQSSAKYHISFLEYFIFGFSSTLWILYVCLPVVYFMGKLAAKI
;
A
#
# COMPACT_ATOMS: atom_id res chain seq x y z
N MET A 1 -3.69 -9.98 -2.92
CA MET A 1 -4.49 -11.19 -2.62
C MET A 1 -4.64 -12.12 -3.84
N VAL A 2 -3.73 -12.10 -4.82
CA VAL A 2 -3.75 -13.02 -5.98
C VAL A 2 -2.83 -14.23 -5.76
N VAL A 3 -1.96 -14.19 -4.74
CA VAL A 3 -0.85 -15.15 -4.60
C VAL A 3 -1.14 -16.27 -3.57
N LEU A 4 -2.22 -16.19 -2.80
CA LEU A 4 -2.57 -17.19 -1.78
C LEU A 4 -3.30 -18.44 -2.34
N LEU A 5 -3.71 -18.43 -3.61
CA LEU A 5 -4.47 -19.55 -4.22
C LEU A 5 -3.58 -20.70 -4.74
N ALA A 6 -2.25 -20.60 -4.63
CA ALA A 6 -1.32 -21.56 -5.23
C ALA A 6 -0.58 -22.48 -4.24
N ILE A 7 -0.86 -22.43 -2.93
CA ILE A 7 -0.08 -23.19 -1.94
C ILE A 7 -0.91 -24.34 -1.34
N PRO A 8 -0.58 -25.62 -1.64
CA PRO A 8 -1.17 -26.76 -0.96
C PRO A 8 -0.64 -26.82 0.48
N ASN A 9 -1.55 -26.62 1.44
CA ASN A 9 -1.62 -27.27 2.76
C ASN A 9 -0.31 -27.73 3.45
N GLN A 10 0.63 -26.82 3.71
CA GLN A 10 1.83 -27.13 4.52
C GLN A 10 2.27 -25.90 5.35
N ILE A 11 1.65 -25.76 6.52
CA ILE A 11 1.92 -24.70 7.52
C ILE A 11 2.96 -25.17 8.57
N ALA A 12 3.35 -26.45 8.57
CA ALA A 12 4.07 -27.05 9.70
C ALA A 12 5.60 -26.87 9.74
N ASP A 13 6.28 -26.53 8.64
CA ASP A 13 7.74 -26.40 8.60
C ASP A 13 8.16 -25.02 8.08
N LEU A 14 7.91 -23.98 8.89
CA LEU A 14 8.34 -22.60 8.61
C LEU A 14 9.73 -22.34 9.21
N ASN A 15 10.80 -22.79 8.53
CA ASN A 15 12.16 -22.33 8.82
C ASN A 15 12.57 -21.32 7.73
N LEU A 16 12.12 -20.07 7.87
CA LEU A 16 12.15 -19.03 6.83
C LEU A 16 13.10 -17.89 7.23
N GLY A 17 14.14 -17.66 6.43
CA GLY A 17 15.13 -16.61 6.63
C GLY A 17 14.59 -15.20 6.47
N CYS A 18 13.44 -15.01 5.80
CA CYS A 18 12.75 -13.72 5.66
C CYS A 18 11.71 -13.41 6.74
N ILE A 19 11.41 -14.35 7.66
CA ILE A 19 10.54 -14.09 8.83
C ILE A 19 11.05 -12.90 9.65
N PRO A 20 12.35 -12.70 9.94
CA PRO A 20 12.79 -11.59 10.77
C PRO A 20 12.41 -10.22 10.20
N LEU A 21 12.48 -10.03 8.87
CA LEU A 21 12.08 -8.77 8.23
C LEU A 21 10.56 -8.62 8.20
N ALA A 22 9.83 -9.67 7.83
CA ALA A 22 8.37 -9.69 7.85
C ALA A 22 7.81 -9.47 9.26
N ALA A 23 8.39 -10.14 10.25
CA ALA A 23 8.08 -10.03 11.67
C ALA A 23 8.48 -8.66 12.22
N SER A 24 9.60 -8.07 11.80
CA SER A 24 9.99 -6.70 12.21
C SER A 24 9.05 -5.65 11.66
N ILE A 25 8.62 -5.78 10.39
CA ILE A 25 7.59 -4.91 9.81
C ILE A 25 6.27 -5.13 10.54
N PHE A 26 5.93 -6.37 10.89
CA PHE A 26 4.70 -6.71 11.60
C PHE A 26 4.71 -6.24 13.06
N THR A 27 5.85 -6.30 13.76
CA THR A 27 5.98 -5.75 15.13
C THR A 27 6.00 -4.24 15.10
N MET A 28 6.71 -3.60 14.17
CA MET A 28 6.64 -2.16 13.97
C MET A 28 5.20 -1.71 13.65
N LEU A 29 4.48 -2.50 12.87
CA LEU A 29 3.07 -2.28 12.57
C LEU A 29 2.18 -2.50 13.79
N MET A 30 2.39 -3.57 14.56
CA MET A 30 1.65 -3.84 15.79
C MET A 30 1.91 -2.79 16.85
N ASP A 31 3.13 -2.28 16.97
CA ASP A 31 3.46 -1.14 17.81
C ASP A 31 2.75 0.13 17.30
N THR A 32 2.68 0.34 15.98
CA THR A 32 1.95 1.48 15.41
C THR A 32 0.42 1.36 15.62
N ILE A 33 -0.13 0.15 15.50
CA ILE A 33 -1.57 -0.14 15.63
C ILE A 33 -2.01 -0.14 17.10
N LEU A 34 -1.26 -0.82 17.99
CA LEU A 34 -1.55 -0.87 19.42
C LEU A 34 -1.34 0.49 20.08
N ASN A 35 -0.37 1.26 19.58
CA ASN A 35 -0.07 2.60 20.08
C ASN A 35 -0.69 3.71 19.23
N ARG A 36 -1.85 3.44 18.60
CA ARG A 36 -2.61 4.35 17.71
C ARG A 36 -2.72 5.79 18.22
N LYS A 37 -2.83 5.96 19.53
CA LYS A 37 -2.89 7.28 20.19
C LYS A 37 -1.56 8.04 20.11
N TYR A 38 -0.44 7.34 20.24
CA TYR A 38 0.90 7.91 20.10
C TYR A 38 1.32 8.07 18.62
N ALA A 39 0.84 7.19 17.72
CA ALA A 39 1.01 7.32 16.28
C ALA A 39 0.38 8.61 15.75
N TYR A 40 -0.81 8.95 16.25
CA TYR A 40 -1.52 10.17 15.87
C TYR A 40 -0.94 11.43 16.56
N ASP A 41 -0.61 11.34 17.85
CA ASP A 41 -0.19 12.52 18.65
C ASP A 41 1.32 12.87 18.55
N ARG A 42 2.20 11.95 18.13
CA ARG A 42 3.67 12.16 18.13
C ARG A 42 4.35 12.12 16.75
N PHE A 43 3.68 11.63 15.71
CA PHE A 43 4.27 11.54 14.35
C PHE A 43 4.06 12.73 13.38
N PRO A 44 3.25 13.77 13.65
CA PRO A 44 2.99 14.74 12.59
C PRO A 44 4.22 15.62 12.26
N ASN A 45 5.16 15.90 13.16
CA ASN A 45 6.12 16.99 12.88
C ASN A 45 7.55 16.56 12.48
N THR A 46 7.86 15.26 12.40
CA THR A 46 9.25 14.80 12.15
C THR A 46 9.41 13.69 11.12
N CYS A 47 8.33 13.09 10.61
CA CYS A 47 8.43 11.97 9.68
C CYS A 47 8.37 12.47 8.22
N PHE A 48 9.38 12.13 7.42
CA PHE A 48 9.47 12.47 5.99
C PHE A 48 8.17 12.25 5.18
N PRO A 49 7.45 11.10 5.28
CA PRO A 49 6.21 10.90 4.54
C PRO A 49 5.10 11.89 4.92
N PHE A 50 5.07 12.33 6.18
CA PHE A 50 4.09 13.30 6.64
C PHE A 50 4.41 14.70 6.09
N ILE A 51 5.68 15.10 6.15
CA ILE A 51 6.14 16.39 5.59
C ILE A 51 5.87 16.43 4.08
N ALA A 52 6.13 15.33 3.38
CA ALA A 52 5.82 15.21 1.96
C ALA A 52 4.30 15.32 1.69
N PHE A 53 3.47 14.68 2.51
CA PHE A 53 2.01 14.80 2.40
C PHE A 53 1.54 16.23 2.62
N GLU A 54 1.97 16.91 3.69
CA GLU A 54 1.63 18.32 3.98
C GLU A 54 1.93 19.24 2.80
N HIS A 55 3.11 19.09 2.20
CA HIS A 55 3.49 19.92 1.05
C HIS A 55 2.70 19.63 -0.22
N LEU A 56 2.26 18.38 -0.41
CA LEU A 56 1.55 17.95 -1.61
C LEU A 56 0.02 18.05 -1.47
N ALA A 57 -0.51 18.02 -0.24
CA ALA A 57 -1.95 17.99 0.05
C ALA A 57 -2.73 19.12 -0.63
N PRO A 58 -2.24 20.38 -0.69
CA PRO A 58 -2.93 21.46 -1.39
C PRO A 58 -3.14 21.20 -2.90
N TYR A 59 -2.31 20.36 -3.51
CA TYR A 59 -2.38 19.99 -4.93
C TYR A 59 -3.12 18.67 -5.16
N MET A 60 -3.40 17.90 -4.11
CA MET A 60 -4.05 16.58 -4.17
C MET A 60 -5.58 16.67 -4.02
N ASN A 61 -6.21 17.66 -4.68
CA ASN A 61 -7.65 17.79 -4.63
C ASN A 61 -8.35 16.63 -5.34
N LEU A 62 -9.05 15.78 -4.59
CA LEU A 62 -9.67 14.56 -5.14
C LEU A 62 -10.89 14.83 -6.03
N ASN A 63 -11.37 16.07 -6.12
CA ASN A 63 -12.41 16.44 -7.08
C ASN A 63 -11.87 16.62 -8.50
N THR A 64 -10.56 16.85 -8.64
CA THR A 64 -9.89 17.02 -9.94
C THR A 64 -9.14 15.75 -10.34
N ILE A 65 -9.02 15.53 -11.66
CA ILE A 65 -8.28 14.38 -12.18
C ILE A 65 -6.79 14.51 -11.82
N GLU A 66 -6.24 15.72 -11.92
CA GLU A 66 -4.85 16.00 -11.59
C GLU A 66 -4.53 15.68 -10.12
N GLY A 67 -5.42 16.07 -9.19
CA GLY A 67 -5.24 15.78 -7.77
C GLY A 67 -5.33 14.29 -7.46
N VAL A 68 -6.23 13.55 -8.11
CA VAL A 68 -6.31 12.08 -8.00
C VAL A 68 -5.05 11.40 -8.55
N LEU A 69 -4.51 11.88 -9.68
CA LEU A 69 -3.28 11.34 -10.25
C LEU A 69 -2.09 11.59 -9.33
N LEU A 70 -1.95 12.81 -8.81
CA LEU A 70 -0.88 13.16 -7.86
C LEU A 70 -1.00 12.34 -6.58
N PHE A 71 -2.20 12.21 -6.03
CA PHE A 71 -2.49 11.36 -4.88
C PHE A 71 -2.13 9.89 -5.16
N SER A 72 -2.47 9.38 -6.35
CA SER A 72 -2.14 8.01 -6.73
C SER A 72 -0.64 7.77 -6.78
N VAL A 73 0.12 8.67 -7.40
CA VAL A 73 1.59 8.60 -7.45
C VAL A 73 2.18 8.65 -6.04
N PHE A 74 1.70 9.57 -5.20
CA PHE A 74 2.13 9.67 -3.81
C PHE A 74 1.89 8.35 -3.06
N VAL A 75 0.70 7.77 -3.16
CA VAL A 75 0.36 6.52 -2.49
C VAL A 75 1.19 5.35 -3.03
N ILE A 76 1.44 5.28 -4.34
CA ILE A 76 2.25 4.22 -4.94
C ILE A 76 3.69 4.26 -4.42
N ILE A 77 4.31 5.44 -4.47
CA ILE A 77 5.69 5.63 -4.00
C ILE A 77 5.75 5.39 -2.49
N GLY A 78 4.85 6.02 -1.72
CA GLY A 78 4.78 5.86 -0.27
C GLY A 78 4.58 4.41 0.15
N SER A 79 3.76 3.63 -0.55
CA SER A 79 3.46 2.23 -0.20
C SER A 79 4.67 1.33 -0.42
N ASN A 80 5.56 1.68 -1.34
CA ASN A 80 6.79 0.90 -1.60
C ASN A 80 7.95 1.32 -0.68
N ILE A 81 7.95 2.54 -0.14
CA ILE A 81 8.98 3.03 0.79
C ILE A 81 8.63 2.66 2.24
N PHE A 82 7.39 2.90 2.66
CA PHE A 82 6.95 2.76 4.06
C PHE A 82 6.15 1.49 4.32
N SER A 83 5.95 0.65 3.29
CA SER A 83 4.99 -0.45 3.26
C SER A 83 3.54 0.04 3.21
N ASN A 84 2.68 -0.80 2.62
CA ASN A 84 1.27 -0.50 2.35
C ASN A 84 0.48 -0.14 3.63
N ILE A 85 0.54 -0.99 4.66
CA ILE A 85 -0.29 -0.81 5.86
C ILE A 85 0.10 0.43 6.69
N PRO A 86 1.41 0.69 6.98
CA PRO A 86 1.81 1.90 7.69
C PRO A 86 1.41 3.19 6.98
N LEU A 87 1.53 3.25 5.65
CA LEU A 87 1.09 4.41 4.88
C LEU A 87 -0.40 4.68 5.05
N VAL A 88 -1.25 3.65 4.91
CA VAL A 88 -2.70 3.81 5.05
C VAL A 88 -3.07 4.38 6.41
N ILE A 89 -2.47 3.87 7.48
CA ILE A 89 -2.74 4.35 8.85
C ILE A 89 -2.32 5.81 9.04
N LEU A 90 -1.22 6.25 8.41
CA LEU A 90 -0.76 7.64 8.46
C LEU A 90 -1.68 8.61 7.71
N ILE A 91 -2.19 8.20 6.54
CA ILE A 91 -2.94 9.09 5.65
C ILE A 91 -4.46 9.07 5.92
N VAL A 92 -5.01 7.95 6.41
CA VAL A 92 -6.48 7.78 6.53
C VAL A 92 -7.16 8.84 7.41
N GLY A 93 -6.49 9.34 8.45
CA GLY A 93 -7.04 10.39 9.33
C GLY A 93 -7.06 11.78 8.71
N ARG A 94 -6.45 11.96 7.52
CA ARG A 94 -6.17 13.26 6.90
C ARG A 94 -6.75 13.37 5.49
N ILE A 95 -7.58 12.42 5.11
CA ILE A 95 -8.28 12.42 3.82
C ILE A 95 -9.23 13.62 3.71
N SER A 96 -9.77 14.09 4.83
CA SER A 96 -10.56 15.32 4.90
C SER A 96 -9.79 16.56 4.46
N ASP A 97 -8.46 16.56 4.58
CA ASP A 97 -7.62 17.69 4.19
C ASP A 97 -7.53 17.81 2.65
N LEU A 98 -7.92 16.77 1.92
CA LEU A 98 -7.81 16.68 0.46
C LEU A 98 -9.04 17.22 -0.26
N CYS A 99 -10.23 17.21 0.38
CA CYS A 99 -11.39 18.04 0.07
C CYS A 99 -12.53 17.83 1.08
N ASP A 100 -13.46 18.80 1.15
CA ASP A 100 -14.53 18.84 2.15
C ASP A 100 -15.53 17.65 2.10
N ASP A 101 -15.85 17.14 0.91
CA ASP A 101 -16.90 16.13 0.69
C ASP A 101 -16.39 14.75 0.21
N CYS A 102 -15.07 14.55 0.10
CA CYS A 102 -14.50 13.33 -0.50
C CYS A 102 -14.00 12.31 0.51
N GLY A 103 -14.31 12.41 1.80
CA GLY A 103 -13.90 11.41 2.81
C GLY A 103 -14.09 9.96 2.35
N PRO A 104 -15.29 9.55 1.88
CA PRO A 104 -15.54 8.21 1.36
C PRO A 104 -14.72 7.88 0.09
N LEU A 105 -14.63 8.82 -0.85
CA LEU A 105 -13.89 8.64 -2.10
C LEU A 105 -12.39 8.52 -1.85
N GLY A 106 -11.81 9.39 -1.04
CA GLY A 106 -10.41 9.38 -0.70
C GLY A 106 -10.04 8.15 0.12
N GLY A 107 -10.91 7.70 1.03
CA GLY A 107 -10.74 6.44 1.77
C GLY A 107 -10.70 5.24 0.82
N LEU A 108 -11.64 5.19 -0.13
CA LEU A 108 -11.68 4.16 -1.17
C LEU A 108 -10.43 4.19 -2.05
N LEU A 109 -10.04 5.36 -2.55
CA LEU A 109 -8.84 5.53 -3.38
C LEU A 109 -7.59 5.14 -2.61
N LEU A 110 -7.42 5.59 -1.36
CA LEU A 110 -6.28 5.24 -0.52
C LEU A 110 -6.19 3.73 -0.34
N ALA A 111 -7.28 3.07 0.06
CA ALA A 111 -7.31 1.63 0.29
C ALA A 111 -7.04 0.84 -1.00
N TRP A 112 -7.65 1.24 -2.11
CA TRP A 112 -7.50 0.56 -3.39
C TRP A 112 -6.09 0.74 -3.98
N ILE A 113 -5.60 1.98 -4.07
CA ILE A 113 -4.30 2.29 -4.67
C ILE A 113 -3.18 1.67 -3.86
N SER A 114 -3.21 1.77 -2.52
CA SER A 114 -2.18 1.16 -1.66
C SER A 114 -2.13 -0.36 -1.85
N THR A 115 -3.28 -1.03 -1.94
CA THR A 115 -3.39 -2.48 -2.23
C THR A 115 -2.73 -2.86 -3.55
N ILE A 116 -2.97 -2.09 -4.63
CA ILE A 116 -2.36 -2.36 -5.93
C ILE A 116 -0.86 -2.03 -5.91
N ALA A 117 -0.47 -0.91 -5.27
CA ALA A 117 0.91 -0.46 -5.15
C ALA A 117 1.81 -1.46 -4.41
N GLY A 118 1.25 -2.26 -3.50
CA GLY A 118 1.99 -3.33 -2.81
C GLY A 118 2.48 -4.44 -3.75
N ASN A 119 1.96 -4.54 -4.98
CA ASN A 119 2.45 -5.50 -5.99
C ASN A 119 3.55 -4.90 -6.88
N PHE A 120 3.85 -3.60 -6.76
CA PHE A 120 4.77 -2.89 -7.64
C PHE A 120 6.22 -3.38 -7.50
N THR A 121 6.66 -3.67 -6.27
CA THR A 121 7.98 -4.25 -5.97
C THR A 121 7.87 -5.47 -5.07
N LEU A 122 8.93 -6.27 -5.02
CA LEU A 122 9.00 -7.45 -4.16
C LEU A 122 8.94 -7.07 -2.67
N ILE A 123 9.47 -5.90 -2.29
CA ILE A 123 9.47 -5.39 -0.91
C ILE A 123 8.20 -4.59 -0.55
N GLY A 124 7.38 -4.24 -1.54
CA GLY A 124 6.18 -3.41 -1.35
C GLY A 124 5.09 -4.07 -0.50
N SER A 125 5.18 -5.37 -0.24
CA SER A 125 4.29 -6.08 0.67
C SER A 125 4.97 -7.27 1.34
N VAL A 126 4.67 -7.46 2.62
CA VAL A 126 5.10 -8.63 3.40
C VAL A 126 4.62 -9.94 2.75
N ALA A 127 3.45 -9.93 2.10
CA ALA A 127 2.93 -11.10 1.40
C ALA A 127 3.85 -11.56 0.24
N ASN A 128 4.47 -10.62 -0.48
CA ASN A 128 5.36 -10.95 -1.60
C ASN A 128 6.64 -11.64 -1.09
N LEU A 129 7.18 -11.16 0.03
CA LEU A 129 8.34 -11.76 0.69
C LEU A 129 8.05 -13.16 1.21
N ILE A 130 6.87 -13.37 1.81
CA ILE A 130 6.44 -14.70 2.29
C ILE A 130 6.38 -15.69 1.12
N VAL A 131 5.86 -15.27 -0.03
CA VAL A 131 5.75 -16.14 -1.20
C VAL A 131 7.12 -16.41 -1.81
N ALA A 132 7.99 -15.40 -1.94
CA ALA A 132 9.34 -15.58 -2.46
C ALA A 132 10.15 -16.57 -1.62
N GLU A 133 10.03 -16.46 -0.29
CA GLU A 133 10.65 -17.40 0.62
C GLU A 133 10.05 -18.81 0.46
N LYS A 134 8.71 -18.93 0.35
CA LYS A 134 8.06 -20.23 0.13
C LYS A 134 8.46 -20.87 -1.20
N ALA A 135 8.62 -20.08 -2.26
CA ALA A 135 9.12 -20.55 -3.56
C ALA A 135 10.55 -21.09 -3.44
N GLN A 136 11.39 -20.42 -2.66
CA GLN A 136 12.74 -20.88 -2.37
C GLN A 136 12.74 -22.18 -1.56
N SER A 137 11.95 -22.27 -0.48
CA SER A 137 11.93 -23.45 0.39
C SER A 137 11.27 -24.67 -0.24
N SER A 138 10.17 -24.50 -0.99
CA SER A 138 9.35 -25.60 -1.51
C SER A 138 9.68 -26.00 -2.94
N ALA A 139 10.04 -25.05 -3.80
CA ALA A 139 10.33 -25.30 -5.21
C ALA A 139 11.82 -25.13 -5.56
N LYS A 140 12.68 -24.74 -4.60
CA LYS A 140 14.08 -24.34 -4.83
C LYS A 140 14.22 -23.24 -5.89
N TYR A 141 13.18 -22.41 -6.03
CA TYR A 141 13.12 -21.34 -7.01
C TYR A 141 13.42 -20.00 -6.34
N HIS A 142 14.47 -19.32 -6.80
CA HIS A 142 14.86 -18.02 -6.28
C HIS A 142 14.25 -16.89 -7.09
N ILE A 143 13.20 -16.25 -6.56
CA ILE A 143 12.60 -15.07 -7.19
C ILE A 143 13.55 -13.88 -7.02
N SER A 144 14.15 -13.42 -8.12
CA SER A 144 14.99 -12.21 -8.06
C SER A 144 14.14 -10.93 -7.98
N PHE A 145 14.69 -9.89 -7.35
CA PHE A 145 13.99 -8.58 -7.24
C PHE A 145 13.60 -8.03 -8.62
N LEU A 146 14.53 -8.09 -9.59
CA LEU A 146 14.28 -7.56 -10.94
C LEU A 146 13.24 -8.35 -11.71
N GLU A 147 13.26 -9.67 -11.61
CA GLU A 147 12.28 -10.55 -12.26
C GLU A 147 10.87 -10.24 -11.74
N TYR A 148 10.72 -10.14 -10.41
CA TYR A 148 9.46 -9.72 -9.81
C TYR A 148 9.09 -8.29 -10.22
N PHE A 149 10.06 -7.36 -10.23
CA PHE A 149 9.82 -5.97 -10.57
C PHE A 149 9.29 -5.79 -11.99
N ILE A 150 9.84 -6.48 -13.00
CA ILE A 150 9.36 -6.37 -14.38
C ILE A 150 7.88 -6.78 -14.48
N PHE A 151 7.50 -7.86 -13.81
CA PHE A 151 6.12 -8.33 -13.76
C PHE A 151 5.21 -7.42 -12.92
N GLY A 152 5.65 -7.05 -11.72
CA GLY A 152 4.93 -6.21 -10.76
C GLY A 152 4.70 -4.79 -11.29
N PHE A 153 5.72 -4.18 -11.88
CA PHE A 153 5.66 -2.87 -12.54
C PHE A 153 4.62 -2.89 -13.66
N SER A 154 4.75 -3.84 -14.60
CA SER A 154 3.88 -3.91 -15.78
C SER A 154 2.42 -4.17 -15.39
N SER A 155 2.18 -5.12 -14.50
CA SER A 155 0.82 -5.46 -14.04
C SER A 155 0.18 -4.31 -13.25
N THR A 156 0.93 -3.66 -12.37
CA THR A 156 0.44 -2.52 -11.58
C THR A 156 0.05 -1.35 -12.49
N LEU A 157 0.88 -1.01 -13.48
CA LEU A 157 0.56 0.05 -14.43
C LEU A 157 -0.69 -0.27 -15.25
N TRP A 158 -0.85 -1.49 -15.74
CA TRP A 158 -2.05 -1.91 -16.46
C TRP A 158 -3.31 -1.81 -15.60
N ILE A 159 -3.25 -2.28 -14.35
CA ILE A 159 -4.39 -2.20 -13.42
C ILE A 159 -4.72 -0.75 -13.11
N LEU A 160 -3.72 0.10 -12.85
CA LEU A 160 -3.95 1.52 -12.60
C LEU A 160 -4.58 2.21 -13.81
N TYR A 161 -4.07 1.95 -15.01
CA TYR A 161 -4.58 2.54 -16.24
C TYR A 161 -6.06 2.20 -16.48
N VAL A 162 -6.45 0.93 -16.31
CA VAL A 162 -7.81 0.47 -16.58
C VAL A 162 -8.76 0.77 -15.42
N CYS A 163 -8.35 0.49 -14.19
CA CYS A 163 -9.26 0.48 -13.04
C CYS A 163 -9.31 1.80 -12.28
N LEU A 164 -8.28 2.65 -12.31
CA LEU A 164 -8.31 3.93 -11.59
C LEU A 164 -9.48 4.82 -12.06
N PRO A 165 -9.77 4.97 -13.38
CA PRO A 165 -10.96 5.69 -13.82
C PRO A 165 -12.25 5.06 -13.29
N VAL A 166 -12.36 3.74 -13.36
CA VAL A 166 -13.56 3.00 -12.91
C VAL A 166 -13.82 3.22 -11.42
N VAL A 167 -12.79 3.04 -10.59
CA VAL A 167 -12.88 3.23 -9.13
C VAL A 167 -13.20 4.68 -8.79
N TYR A 168 -12.59 5.64 -9.50
CA TYR A 168 -12.88 7.06 -9.31
C TYR A 168 -14.34 7.39 -9.62
N PHE A 169 -14.86 6.95 -10.77
CA PHE A 169 -16.25 7.19 -11.15
C PHE A 169 -17.24 6.50 -10.22
N MET A 170 -16.99 5.25 -9.86
CA MET A 170 -17.83 4.51 -8.89
C MET A 170 -17.82 5.17 -7.52
N GLY A 171 -16.65 5.58 -7.02
CA GLY A 171 -16.52 6.27 -5.74
C GLY A 171 -17.23 7.62 -5.73
N LYS A 172 -17.13 8.38 -6.83
CA LYS A 172 -17.81 9.67 -6.97
C LYS A 172 -19.34 9.52 -7.08
N LEU A 173 -19.81 8.42 -7.67
CA LEU A 173 -21.23 8.08 -7.70
C LEU A 173 -21.73 7.68 -6.30
N ALA A 174 -20.99 6.82 -5.60
CA ALA A 174 -21.34 6.35 -4.27
C ALA A 174 -21.34 7.49 -3.23
N ALA A 175 -20.46 8.49 -3.38
CA ALA A 175 -20.43 9.65 -2.49
C ALA A 175 -21.62 10.63 -2.68
N LYS A 176 -22.42 10.46 -3.74
CA LYS A 176 -23.60 11.32 -4.03
C LYS A 176 -24.93 10.71 -3.60
N ILE A 177 -24.95 9.45 -3.17
CA ILE A 177 -26.14 8.70 -2.74
C ILE A 177 -26.25 8.83 -1.22
#